data_AF-A0A0R1WCE4-F1
#
_entry.id   AF-A0A0R1WCE4-F1
#
_cell.length_a   1.000
_cell.length_b   1.000
_cell.length_c   1.000
_cell.angle_alpha   90.00
_cell.angle_beta   90.00
_cell.angle_gamma   90.00
#
_symmetry.space_group_name_H-M   'P 1'
#
loop_
_entity.id
_entity.type
_entity.pdbx_description
1 polymer ?
#
loop_
_entity_poly.entity_id
_entity_poly.type
_entity_poly.pdbx_seq_one_letter_code
_entity_poly.pdbx_strand_id
1 'polypeptide(L)'
;MEQPAYSTAGKTIDQMANDVLAGKVGSGETRAKLLGKFNTSVQAVVNAKLGAITVDSLNNTLANEVKKGVFGTGDTRKTLLATHYNAVQAVINKTTARHTYYTVKAGDSWWLIANKYKINMNTLARQNGKTIKSVIHPGQKLLIR
;
A
#
# COMPACT_ATOMS: atom_id res chain seq x y z
N MET A 1 -5.13 -7.65 41.34
CA MET A 1 -4.18 -8.26 40.40
C MET A 1 -4.03 -7.31 39.23
N GLU A 2 -2.92 -6.57 39.14
CA GLU A 2 -2.61 -5.76 37.96
C GLU A 2 -2.46 -6.70 36.75
N GLN A 3 -3.13 -6.40 35.64
CA GLN A 3 -2.87 -7.12 34.40
C GLN A 3 -1.41 -6.86 34.00
N PRO A 4 -0.63 -7.89 33.61
CA PRO A 4 0.73 -7.68 33.16
C PRO A 4 0.74 -6.69 32.00
N ALA A 5 1.71 -5.77 31.98
CA ALA A 5 1.87 -4.79 30.93
C ALA A 5 1.86 -5.49 29.56
N TYR A 6 0.93 -5.13 28.68
CA TYR A 6 0.81 -5.73 27.36
C TYR A 6 2.08 -5.48 26.53
N SER A 7 2.69 -6.53 25.98
CA SER A 7 3.85 -6.41 25.10
C SER A 7 3.48 -6.63 23.64
N THR A 8 3.93 -5.72 22.77
CA THR A 8 3.86 -5.82 21.31
C THR A 8 5.08 -6.54 20.72
N ALA A 9 6.13 -6.80 21.51
CA ALA A 9 7.38 -7.37 21.00
C ALA A 9 7.15 -8.80 20.47
N GLY A 10 7.69 -9.09 19.29
CA GLY A 10 7.57 -10.40 18.63
C GLY A 10 6.18 -10.73 18.09
N LYS A 11 5.18 -9.85 18.25
CA LYS A 11 3.82 -10.09 17.77
C LYS A 11 3.60 -9.52 16.38
N THR A 12 2.80 -10.22 15.58
CA THR A 12 2.26 -9.70 14.31
C THR A 12 1.07 -8.76 14.58
N ILE A 13 0.70 -7.92 13.62
CA ILE A 13 -0.50 -7.07 13.75
C ILE A 13 -1.79 -7.88 13.92
N ASP A 14 -1.86 -9.08 13.36
CA ASP A 14 -2.99 -9.99 13.55
C ASP A 14 -3.05 -10.52 14.99
N GLN A 15 -1.91 -10.92 15.56
CA GLN A 15 -1.84 -11.36 16.95
C GLN A 15 -2.24 -10.23 17.91
N MET A 16 -1.76 -9.01 17.64
CA MET A 16 -2.16 -7.84 18.43
C MET A 16 -3.65 -7.54 18.31
N ALA A 17 -4.22 -7.63 17.11
CA ALA A 17 -5.66 -7.44 16.90
C ALA A 17 -6.51 -8.51 17.59
N ASN A 18 -6.07 -9.77 17.56
CA ASN A 18 -6.75 -10.86 18.27
C ASN A 18 -6.69 -10.67 19.78
N ASP A 19 -5.57 -10.18 20.33
CA ASP A 19 -5.47 -9.84 21.75
C ASP A 19 -6.42 -8.70 22.14
N VAL A 20 -6.59 -7.69 21.27
CA VAL A 20 -7.56 -6.60 21.46
C VAL A 20 -8.99 -7.16 21.51
N LEU A 21 -9.35 -8.02 20.55
CA LEU A 21 -10.67 -8.69 20.51
C LEU A 21 -10.90 -9.60 21.73
N ALA A 22 -9.84 -10.22 22.25
CA ALA A 22 -9.87 -11.01 23.47
C ALA A 22 -9.90 -10.17 24.77
N GLY A 23 -9.95 -8.84 24.67
CA GLY A 23 -10.00 -7.94 25.83
C GLY A 23 -8.68 -7.81 26.61
N LYS A 24 -7.57 -8.32 26.08
CA LYS A 24 -6.25 -8.31 26.74
C LYS A 24 -5.51 -6.97 26.62
N VAL A 25 -6.06 -6.04 25.84
CA VAL A 25 -5.39 -4.77 25.47
C VAL A 25 -6.30 -3.58 25.76
N GLY A 26 -6.80 -3.50 26.99
CA GLY A 26 -7.59 -2.38 27.52
C GLY A 26 -8.64 -1.77 26.57
N SER A 27 -8.98 -0.52 26.82
CA SER A 27 -9.90 0.26 25.99
C SER A 27 -9.43 1.71 25.87
N GLY A 28 -9.92 2.42 24.85
CA GLY A 28 -9.67 3.85 24.64
C GLY A 28 -8.19 4.24 24.72
N GLU A 29 -7.88 5.17 25.62
CA GLU A 29 -6.53 5.71 25.82
C GLU A 29 -5.54 4.66 26.34
N THR A 30 -5.98 3.75 27.21
CA THR A 30 -5.13 2.65 27.72
C THR A 30 -4.65 1.78 26.58
N ARG A 31 -5.55 1.42 25.66
CA ARG A 31 -5.17 0.65 24.45
C ARG A 31 -4.16 1.39 23.59
N ALA A 32 -4.38 2.69 23.37
CA ALA A 32 -3.50 3.51 22.56
C ALA A 32 -2.08 3.57 23.16
N LYS A 33 -1.96 3.68 24.49
CA LYS A 33 -0.67 3.63 25.20
C LYS A 33 0.03 2.27 25.06
N LEU A 34 -0.71 1.17 25.22
CA LEU A 34 -0.16 -0.19 25.15
C LEU A 34 0.30 -0.59 23.75
N LEU A 35 -0.43 -0.19 22.70
CA LEU A 35 -0.10 -0.52 21.30
C LEU A 35 0.92 0.45 20.71
N GLY A 36 1.02 1.67 21.25
CA GLY A 36 1.93 2.71 20.77
C GLY A 36 1.76 2.96 19.27
N LYS A 37 2.88 2.91 18.53
CA LYS A 37 2.91 3.14 17.08
C LYS A 37 2.05 2.16 16.27
N PHE A 38 1.70 1.00 16.82
CA PHE A 38 0.89 0.00 16.12
C PHE A 38 -0.62 0.21 16.29
N ASN A 39 -1.04 1.14 17.16
CA ASN A 39 -2.45 1.36 17.49
C ASN A 39 -3.36 1.48 16.25
N THR A 40 -2.98 2.34 15.30
CA THR A 40 -3.74 2.55 14.05
C THR A 40 -3.84 1.28 13.23
N SER A 41 -2.72 0.58 13.04
CA SER A 41 -2.65 -0.64 12.22
C SER A 41 -3.48 -1.77 12.84
N VAL A 42 -3.35 -1.95 14.15
CA VAL A 42 -4.09 -2.97 14.91
C VAL A 42 -5.59 -2.67 14.89
N GLN A 43 -5.99 -1.42 15.10
CA GLN A 43 -7.39 -1.05 15.06
C GLN A 43 -8.00 -1.25 13.66
N ALA A 44 -7.26 -0.98 12.59
CA ALA A 44 -7.71 -1.27 11.22
C ALA A 44 -7.95 -2.77 11.01
N VAL A 45 -7.04 -3.63 11.49
CA VAL A 45 -7.19 -5.09 11.43
C VAL A 45 -8.41 -5.55 12.23
N VAL A 46 -8.63 -5.00 13.44
CA VAL A 46 -9.82 -5.27 14.25
C VAL A 46 -11.08 -4.91 13.47
N ASN A 47 -11.15 -3.69 12.91
CA ASN A 47 -12.30 -3.25 12.13
C ASN A 47 -12.57 -4.15 10.91
N ALA A 48 -11.51 -4.63 10.24
CA ALA A 48 -11.64 -5.55 9.10
C ALA A 48 -12.17 -6.92 9.54
N LYS A 49 -11.67 -7.48 10.65
CA LYS A 49 -12.15 -8.75 11.22
C LYS A 49 -13.61 -8.68 11.67
N LEU A 50 -14.06 -7.51 12.12
CA LEU A 50 -15.46 -7.23 12.47
C LEU A 50 -16.34 -6.89 11.25
N GLY A 51 -15.78 -6.90 10.03
CA GLY A 51 -16.51 -6.56 8.80
C GLY A 51 -16.86 -5.08 8.64
N ALA A 52 -16.35 -4.20 9.51
CA ALA A 52 -16.61 -2.77 9.47
C ALA A 52 -15.86 -2.05 8.32
N ILE A 53 -14.78 -2.65 7.81
CA ILE A 53 -14.06 -2.16 6.63
C ILE A 53 -13.73 -3.30 5.68
N THR A 54 -13.53 -2.96 4.41
CA THR A 54 -13.06 -3.91 3.40
C THR A 54 -11.56 -4.21 3.55
N VAL A 55 -11.13 -5.37 3.01
CA VAL A 55 -9.71 -5.76 2.96
C VAL A 55 -8.87 -4.74 2.18
N ASP A 56 -9.42 -4.12 1.14
CA ASP A 56 -8.72 -3.06 0.39
C ASP A 56 -8.46 -1.82 1.24
N SER A 57 -9.45 -1.39 2.05
CA SER A 57 -9.29 -0.27 2.98
C SER A 57 -8.25 -0.58 4.07
N LEU A 58 -8.22 -1.82 4.56
CA LEU A 58 -7.18 -2.30 5.45
C LEU A 58 -5.80 -2.20 4.80
N ASN A 59 -5.62 -2.77 3.60
CA ASN A 59 -4.34 -2.76 2.88
C ASN A 59 -3.84 -1.35 2.60
N ASN A 60 -4.74 -0.41 2.26
CA ASN A 60 -4.40 1.00 2.07
C ASN A 60 -3.92 1.65 3.37
N THR A 61 -4.58 1.37 4.49
CA THR A 61 -4.18 1.87 5.82
C THR A 61 -2.81 1.34 6.20
N LEU A 62 -2.59 0.03 6.10
CA LEU A 62 -1.31 -0.60 6.40
C LEU A 62 -0.18 -0.08 5.49
N ALA A 63 -0.45 0.14 4.21
CA ALA A 63 0.51 0.74 3.28
C ALA A 63 0.93 2.15 3.69
N ASN A 64 -0.01 2.97 4.17
CA ASN A 64 0.30 4.31 4.68
C ASN A 64 1.14 4.26 5.96
N GLU A 65 0.82 3.35 6.88
CA GLU A 65 1.58 3.16 8.12
C GLU A 65 3.00 2.62 7.84
N VAL A 66 3.18 1.76 6.82
CA VAL A 66 4.51 1.36 6.34
C VAL A 66 5.30 2.56 5.82
N LYS A 67 4.70 3.43 5.02
CA LYS A 67 5.35 4.66 4.51
C LYS A 67 5.75 5.62 5.63
N LYS A 68 5.01 5.64 6.74
CA LYS A 68 5.35 6.38 7.97
C LYS A 68 6.46 5.72 8.79
N GLY A 69 6.92 4.53 8.42
CA GLY A 69 8.00 3.81 9.10
C GLY A 69 7.56 2.95 10.28
N VAL A 70 6.25 2.78 10.53
CA VAL A 70 5.71 2.04 11.68
C VAL A 70 6.28 0.62 11.75
N PHE A 71 6.41 -0.03 10.60
CA PHE A 71 6.80 -1.43 10.43
C PHE A 71 8.30 -1.66 10.22
N GLY A 72 9.14 -0.63 10.30
CA GLY A 72 10.57 -0.76 10.00
C GLY A 72 10.80 -1.19 8.54
N THR A 73 11.83 -2.00 8.30
CA THR A 73 12.31 -2.38 6.95
C THR A 73 12.45 -3.90 6.81
N GLY A 74 12.55 -4.38 5.56
CA GLY A 74 12.90 -5.77 5.22
C GLY A 74 12.11 -6.84 5.98
N ASP A 75 12.84 -7.76 6.62
CA ASP A 75 12.28 -8.90 7.34
C ASP A 75 11.43 -8.50 8.54
N THR A 76 11.78 -7.42 9.25
CA THR A 76 10.96 -6.91 10.35
C THR A 76 9.55 -6.57 9.87
N ARG A 77 9.45 -5.87 8.73
CA ARG A 77 8.16 -5.52 8.13
C ARG A 77 7.40 -6.77 7.70
N LYS A 78 8.09 -7.74 7.09
CA LYS A 78 7.49 -9.00 6.63
C LYS A 78 6.92 -9.81 7.78
N THR A 79 7.65 -9.92 8.89
CA THR A 79 7.18 -10.60 10.10
C THR A 79 6.00 -9.88 10.73
N LEU A 80 6.07 -8.55 10.90
CA LEU A 80 5.00 -7.78 11.53
C LEU A 80 3.69 -7.81 10.73
N LEU A 81 3.76 -7.68 9.40
CA LEU A 81 2.59 -7.72 8.52
C LEU A 81 2.09 -9.15 8.24
N ALA A 82 2.97 -10.15 8.33
CA ALA A 82 2.66 -11.55 8.07
C ALA A 82 1.89 -11.76 6.75
N THR A 83 0.66 -12.25 6.82
CA THR A 83 -0.22 -12.54 5.68
C THR A 83 -0.55 -11.29 4.84
N HIS A 84 -0.55 -10.10 5.45
CA HIS A 84 -0.84 -8.82 4.77
C HIS A 84 0.34 -8.31 3.94
N TYR A 85 1.55 -8.84 4.13
CA TYR A 85 2.78 -8.27 3.56
C TYR A 85 2.70 -8.10 2.04
N ASN A 86 2.33 -9.14 1.30
CA ASN A 86 2.32 -9.11 -0.17
C ASN A 86 1.31 -8.10 -0.72
N ALA A 87 0.10 -8.06 -0.16
CA ALA A 87 -0.95 -7.15 -0.60
C ALA A 87 -0.57 -5.69 -0.28
N VAL A 88 -0.07 -5.43 0.92
CA VAL A 88 0.41 -4.11 1.33
C VAL A 88 1.58 -3.66 0.45
N GLN A 89 2.53 -4.54 0.14
CA GLN A 89 3.65 -4.21 -0.74
C GLN A 89 3.18 -3.89 -2.17
N ALA A 90 2.16 -4.60 -2.68
CA ALA A 90 1.56 -4.29 -3.98
C ALA A 90 0.90 -2.89 -3.99
N VAL A 91 0.18 -2.52 -2.92
CA VAL A 91 -0.39 -1.17 -2.78
C VAL A 91 0.71 -0.10 -2.72
N ILE A 92 1.79 -0.36 -1.98
CA ILE A 92 2.95 0.55 -1.94
C ILE A 92 3.54 0.70 -3.33
N ASN A 93 3.88 -0.39 -4.02
CA ASN A 93 4.44 -0.35 -5.37
C ASN A 93 3.52 0.36 -6.39
N LYS A 94 2.20 0.22 -6.23
CA LYS A 94 1.23 0.93 -7.06
C LYS A 94 1.31 2.45 -6.85
N THR A 95 1.42 2.88 -5.59
CA THR A 95 1.33 4.29 -5.17
C THR A 95 2.68 5.03 -5.14
N THR A 96 3.81 4.33 -5.04
CA THR A 96 5.15 4.92 -5.08
C THR A 96 5.70 5.04 -6.49
N ALA A 97 5.11 4.35 -7.46
CA ALA A 97 5.50 4.50 -8.84
C ALA A 97 5.22 5.92 -9.31
N ARG A 98 6.29 6.64 -9.61
CA ARG A 98 6.24 7.98 -10.17
C ARG A 98 5.64 7.87 -11.57
N HIS A 99 4.47 8.48 -11.74
CA HIS A 99 3.86 8.62 -13.06
C HIS A 99 4.58 9.75 -13.77
N THR A 100 5.33 9.42 -14.82
CA THR A 100 5.85 10.44 -15.75
C THR A 100 4.79 10.62 -16.82
N TYR A 101 4.48 11.86 -17.19
CA TYR A 101 3.58 12.12 -18.32
C TYR A 101 4.34 12.76 -19.46
N TYR A 102 4.02 12.33 -20.68
CA TYR A 102 4.50 12.96 -21.91
C TYR A 102 3.32 13.56 -22.67
N THR A 103 3.43 14.84 -23.03
CA THR A 103 2.48 15.48 -23.94
C THR A 103 2.93 15.24 -25.37
N VAL A 104 2.10 14.54 -26.14
CA VAL A 104 2.32 14.22 -27.56
C VAL A 104 2.49 15.51 -28.35
N LYS A 105 3.47 15.53 -29.25
CA LYS A 105 3.76 16.63 -30.18
C LYS A 105 3.39 16.26 -31.61
N ALA A 106 3.27 17.27 -32.47
CA ALA A 106 3.08 17.03 -33.91
C ALA A 106 4.22 16.18 -34.47
N GLY A 107 3.87 15.12 -35.21
CA GLY A 107 4.82 14.16 -35.76
C GLY A 107 5.22 13.01 -34.83
N ASP A 108 4.76 12.99 -33.58
CA ASP A 108 5.05 11.86 -32.68
C ASP A 108 4.29 10.59 -33.07
N SER A 109 4.91 9.45 -32.77
CA SER A 109 4.31 8.12 -32.89
C SER A 109 4.55 7.33 -31.60
N TRP A 110 3.80 6.24 -31.40
CA TRP A 110 4.04 5.32 -30.29
C TRP A 110 5.49 4.85 -30.23
N TRP A 111 6.11 4.59 -31.39
CA TRP A 111 7.50 4.16 -31.48
C TRP A 111 8.48 5.27 -31.06
N LEU A 112 8.32 6.50 -31.57
CA LEU A 112 9.22 7.62 -31.25
C LEU A 112 9.21 7.92 -29.75
N ILE A 113 8.02 7.97 -29.15
CA ILE A 113 7.85 8.25 -27.73
C ILE A 113 8.42 7.09 -26.91
N ALA A 114 8.05 5.84 -27.22
CA ALA A 114 8.54 4.68 -26.49
C ALA A 114 10.07 4.54 -26.54
N ASN A 115 10.67 4.78 -27.71
CA ASN A 115 12.12 4.76 -27.91
C ASN A 115 12.84 5.86 -27.10
N LYS A 116 12.26 7.07 -27.03
CA LYS A 116 12.78 8.17 -26.20
C LYS A 116 12.84 7.80 -24.72
N TYR A 117 11.82 7.11 -24.22
CA TYR A 117 11.71 6.69 -22.83
C TYR A 117 12.26 5.28 -22.56
N LYS A 118 12.87 4.63 -23.57
CA LYS A 118 13.45 3.28 -23.47
C LYS A 118 12.45 2.22 -22.96
N ILE A 119 11.18 2.35 -23.35
CA ILE A 119 10.13 1.38 -23.06
C ILE A 119 9.60 0.73 -24.35
N ASN A 120 8.90 -0.39 -24.21
CA ASN A 120 8.25 -1.05 -25.34
C ASN A 120 6.98 -0.28 -25.77
N MET A 121 6.78 -0.06 -27.08
CA MET A 121 5.62 0.68 -27.58
C MET A 121 4.27 0.03 -27.26
N ASN A 122 4.19 -1.31 -27.21
CA ASN A 122 2.96 -2.02 -26.84
C ASN A 122 2.67 -1.83 -25.35
N THR A 123 3.72 -1.79 -24.52
CA THR A 123 3.58 -1.48 -23.09
C THR A 123 3.10 -0.04 -22.90
N LEU A 124 3.69 0.92 -23.61
CA LEU A 124 3.25 2.32 -23.57
C LEU A 124 1.78 2.48 -23.97
N ALA A 125 1.38 1.87 -25.09
CA ALA A 125 -0.02 1.94 -25.54
C ALA A 125 -0.97 1.32 -24.50
N ARG A 126 -0.64 0.12 -23.99
CA ARG A 126 -1.45 -0.58 -22.99
C ARG A 126 -1.58 0.19 -21.67
N GLN A 127 -0.49 0.82 -21.19
CA GLN A 127 -0.52 1.69 -20.01
C GLN A 127 -1.52 2.84 -20.15
N ASN A 128 -1.79 3.25 -21.39
CA ASN A 128 -2.72 4.32 -21.73
C ASN A 128 -4.07 3.81 -22.24
N GLY A 129 -4.39 2.52 -22.00
CA GLY A 129 -5.66 1.90 -22.42
C GLY A 129 -5.85 1.83 -23.94
N LYS A 130 -4.75 1.80 -24.70
CA LYS A 130 -4.74 1.85 -26.17
C LYS A 130 -3.96 0.67 -26.74
N THR A 131 -4.03 0.51 -28.05
CA THR A 131 -3.13 -0.37 -28.80
C THR A 131 -2.21 0.48 -29.67
N ILE A 132 -1.14 -0.11 -30.20
CA ILE A 132 -0.25 0.60 -31.15
C ILE A 132 -0.96 1.03 -32.44
N LYS A 133 -2.14 0.46 -32.72
CA LYS A 133 -2.99 0.85 -33.87
C LYS A 133 -3.81 2.11 -33.59
N SER A 134 -3.93 2.52 -32.32
CA SER A 134 -4.66 3.73 -31.95
C SER A 134 -3.88 4.97 -32.39
N VAL A 135 -4.57 5.91 -33.04
CA VAL A 135 -3.98 7.22 -33.38
C VAL A 135 -3.76 8.02 -32.10
N ILE A 136 -2.61 8.70 -32.01
CA ILE A 136 -2.31 9.68 -30.96
C ILE A 136 -2.31 11.08 -31.57
N HIS A 137 -2.83 12.05 -30.83
CA HIS A 137 -2.96 13.43 -31.30
C HIS A 137 -2.05 14.37 -30.50
N PRO A 138 -1.51 15.43 -31.12
CA PRO A 138 -0.78 16.47 -30.40
C PRO A 138 -1.60 17.05 -29.25
N GLY A 139 -0.95 17.28 -28.11
CA GLY A 139 -1.60 17.73 -26.87
C GLY A 139 -2.11 16.59 -25.97
N GLN A 140 -2.20 15.35 -26.47
CA GLN A 140 -2.59 14.20 -25.67
C GLN A 140 -1.53 13.91 -24.59
N LYS A 141 -1.95 13.72 -23.34
CA LYS A 141 -1.06 13.25 -22.27
C LYS A 141 -1.01 11.73 -22.23
N LEU A 142 0.19 11.18 -22.29
CA LEU A 142 0.47 9.76 -22.14
C LEU A 142 1.18 9.50 -20.83
N LEU A 143 0.69 8.54 -20.05
CA LEU A 143 1.39 7.96 -18.91
C LEU A 143 2.59 7.15 -19.41
N ILE A 144 3.76 7.47 -18.85
CA ILE A 144 5.04 6.80 -19.04
C ILE A 144 5.43 6.20 -17.67
N ARG A 145 5.47 4.87 -17.57
CA ARG A 145 5.79 4.14 -16.34
C ARG A 145 6.68 2.93 -16.63
#